data_AF-A0A1Q7AXZ7-F1
#
_entry.id   AF-A0A1Q7AXZ7-F1
#
_cell.length_a   1.000
_cell.length_b   1.000
_cell.length_c   1.000
_cell.angle_alpha   90.00
_cell.angle_beta   90.00
_cell.angle_gamma   90.00
#
_symmetry.space_group_name_H-M   'P 1'
#
loop_
_entity.id
_entity.type
_entity.pdbx_description
1 polymer ?
#
loop_
_entity_poly.entity_id
_entity_poly.type
_entity_poly.pdbx_seq_one_letter_code
_entity_poly.pdbx_strand_id
1 'polypeptide(L)'
;MEARMLRAENLTVEVFIDEDDDGTRYAEALMLRNRDRRLVARGRARLASGRSGAVRIEDEQIAAHALADLVDKLVPNLGAER
;
A
#
# COMPACT_ATOMS: atom_id res chain seq x y z
N MET A 1 16.55 -11.73 -34.95
CA MET A 1 16.55 -11.31 -33.53
C MET A 1 15.17 -10.73 -33.26
N GLU A 2 14.23 -11.54 -32.76
CA GLU A 2 12.87 -11.06 -32.53
C GLU A 2 12.86 -10.06 -31.36
N ALA A 3 12.33 -8.87 -31.61
CA ALA A 3 12.10 -7.89 -30.57
C ALA A 3 11.09 -8.46 -29.58
N ARG A 4 11.50 -8.66 -28.33
CA ARG A 4 10.59 -9.03 -27.25
C ARG A 4 9.57 -7.90 -27.08
N MET A 5 8.36 -8.09 -27.59
CA MET A 5 7.26 -7.14 -27.38
C MET A 5 6.93 -7.10 -25.89
N LEU A 6 7.24 -5.97 -25.25
CA LEU A 6 6.76 -5.67 -23.91
C LEU A 6 5.24 -5.54 -23.97
N ARG A 7 4.54 -6.29 -23.11
CA ARG A 7 3.10 -6.12 -22.91
C ARG A 7 2.89 -5.23 -21.70
N ALA A 8 2.20 -4.12 -21.90
CA ALA A 8 1.70 -3.31 -20.79
C ALA A 8 0.55 -4.05 -20.09
N GLU A 9 0.54 -4.02 -18.77
CA GLU A 9 -0.57 -4.51 -17.96
C GLU A 9 -0.97 -3.40 -16.98
N ASN A 10 -2.27 -3.12 -16.88
CA ASN A 10 -2.80 -2.18 -15.92
C ASN A 10 -3.05 -2.89 -14.59
N LEU A 11 -2.51 -2.34 -13.51
CA LEU A 11 -2.73 -2.82 -12.15
C LEU A 11 -3.37 -1.66 -11.37
N THR A 12 -4.25 -1.98 -10.43
CA THR A 12 -4.88 -0.98 -9.55
C THR A 12 -4.47 -1.27 -8.12
N VAL A 13 -4.18 -0.22 -7.35
CA VAL A 13 -4.04 -0.32 -5.91
C VAL A 13 -5.21 0.39 -5.26
N GLU A 14 -5.98 -0.33 -4.45
CA GLU A 14 -7.07 0.22 -3.63
C GLU A 14 -6.55 0.40 -2.21
N VAL A 15 -6.74 1.60 -1.63
CA VAL A 15 -6.32 1.90 -0.25
C VAL A 15 -7.56 2.13 0.59
N PHE A 16 -7.68 1.34 1.66
CA PHE A 16 -8.73 1.42 2.66
C PHE A 16 -8.12 2.00 3.93
N ILE A 17 -8.79 2.96 4.55
CA ILE A 17 -8.36 3.61 5.80
C ILE A 17 -9.51 3.48 6.79
N ASP A 18 -9.17 3.13 8.03
CA ASP A 18 -10.13 2.97 9.13
C ASP A 18 -9.57 3.54 10.43
N GLU A 19 -10.46 3.89 11.36
CA GLU A 19 -10.12 4.40 12.69
C GLU A 19 -10.96 3.65 13.74
N ASP A 20 -10.28 3.02 14.70
CA ASP A 20 -10.93 2.39 15.86
C ASP A 20 -11.42 3.45 16.85
N ASP A 21 -12.34 3.07 17.75
CA ASP A 21 -12.87 3.95 18.82
C ASP A 21 -11.79 4.50 19.77
N ASP A 22 -10.61 3.88 19.83
CA ASP A 22 -9.46 4.34 20.62
C ASP A 22 -8.56 5.35 19.88
N GLY A 23 -8.95 5.74 18.65
CA GLY A 23 -8.21 6.64 17.78
C GLY A 23 -7.03 5.98 17.08
N THR A 24 -6.86 4.65 17.17
CA THR A 24 -5.89 3.93 16.35
C THR A 24 -6.34 3.96 14.89
N ARG A 25 -5.45 4.38 13.99
CA ARG A 25 -5.70 4.30 12.54
C ARG A 25 -5.03 3.09 11.90
N TYR A 26 -5.71 2.57 10.89
CA TYR A 26 -5.27 1.46 10.08
C TYR A 26 -5.39 1.82 8.61
N ALA A 27 -4.47 1.32 7.80
CA ALA A 27 -4.65 1.31 6.35
C ALA A 27 -4.27 -0.04 5.77
N GLU A 28 -5.00 -0.43 4.71
CA GLU A 28 -4.72 -1.61 3.91
C GLU A 28 -4.66 -1.23 2.43
N ALA A 29 -3.54 -1.53 1.77
CA ALA A 29 -3.33 -1.31 0.34
C ALA A 29 -3.41 -2.65 -0.40
N LEU A 30 -4.40 -2.81 -1.28
CA LEU A 30 -4.66 -4.01 -2.06
C LEU A 30 -4.25 -3.80 -3.51
N MET A 31 -3.23 -4.52 -3.98
CA MET A 31 -2.86 -4.51 -5.40
C MET A 31 -3.65 -5.58 -6.14
N LEU A 32 -4.42 -5.17 -7.13
CA LEU A 32 -5.28 -6.02 -7.94
C LEU A 32 -4.84 -6.01 -9.41
N ARG A 33 -4.85 -7.19 -10.02
CA ARG A 33 -4.76 -7.31 -11.48
C ARG A 33 -6.07 -6.85 -12.11
N ASN A 34 -6.05 -5.84 -12.98
CA ASN A 34 -7.29 -5.27 -13.50
C ASN A 34 -8.11 -6.23 -14.35
N ARG A 35 -7.46 -7.18 -15.03
CA ARG A 35 -8.14 -8.11 -15.93
C ARG A 35 -9.14 -9.04 -15.21
N ASP A 36 -8.79 -9.50 -14.02
CA ASP A 36 -9.52 -10.55 -13.29
C ASP A 36 -9.80 -10.18 -11.82
N ARG A 37 -9.46 -8.94 -11.41
CA ARG A 37 -9.55 -8.45 -10.02
C ARG A 37 -8.80 -9.35 -9.03
N ARG A 38 -7.85 -10.17 -9.48
CA ARG A 38 -7.10 -11.07 -8.61
C ARG A 38 -6.15 -10.26 -7.74
N LEU A 39 -6.16 -10.55 -6.44
CA LEU A 39 -5.20 -9.99 -5.49
C LEU A 39 -3.78 -10.46 -5.83
N VAL A 40 -2.89 -9.50 -6.05
CA VAL A 40 -1.46 -9.70 -6.32
C VAL A 40 -0.67 -9.64 -5.03
N ALA A 41 -0.88 -8.57 -4.25
CA ALA A 41 -0.18 -8.31 -3.00
C ALA A 41 -0.99 -7.37 -2.10
N ARG A 42 -0.56 -7.28 -0.83
CA ARG A 42 -1.26 -6.52 0.21
C ARG A 42 -0.27 -5.88 1.18
N GLY A 43 -0.38 -4.56 1.33
CA GLY A 43 0.33 -3.78 2.34
C GLY A 43 -0.59 -3.34 3.48
N ARG A 44 -0.03 -3.15 4.68
CA ARG A 44 -0.76 -2.76 5.89
C ARG A 44 0.05 -1.79 6.73
N ALA A 45 -0.64 -0.86 7.38
CA ALA A 45 -0.05 0.01 8.38
C ALA A 45 -1.00 0.22 9.55
N ARG A 46 -0.43 0.48 10.72
CA ARG A 46 -1.14 0.88 11.94
C ARG A 46 -0.41 2.06 12.58
N LEU A 47 -1.15 3.09 12.98
CA LEU A 47 -0.64 4.24 13.72
C LEU A 47 -1.49 4.42 14.98
N ALA A 48 -0.86 4.29 16.15
CA ALA A 48 -1.50 4.61 17.42
C ALA A 48 -1.67 6.13 17.54
N SER A 49 -2.77 6.57 18.15
CA SER A 49 -3.04 7.99 18.37
C SER A 49 -1.92 8.65 19.19
N GLY A 50 -1.10 9.46 18.52
CA GLY A 50 -0.27 10.46 19.17
C GLY A 50 -1.12 11.70 19.45
N ARG A 51 -0.82 12.47 20.51
CA ARG A 51 -1.49 13.76 20.76
C ARG A 51 -1.29 14.69 19.56
N SER A 52 -2.21 14.73 18.60
CA SER A 52 -2.27 15.81 17.62
C SER A 52 -3.63 15.82 16.92
N GLY A 53 -4.33 16.95 16.99
CA GLY A 53 -5.62 17.18 16.33
C GLY A 53 -5.50 17.43 14.81
N ALA A 54 -4.59 16.74 14.13
CA ALA A 54 -4.28 16.93 12.70
C ALA A 54 -4.73 15.71 11.87
N VAL A 55 -6.02 15.37 11.96
CA VAL A 55 -6.66 14.19 11.34
C VAL A 55 -6.30 13.98 9.86
N ARG A 56 -6.25 15.05 9.05
CA ARG A 56 -6.02 14.91 7.60
C ARG A 56 -4.64 14.35 7.25
N ILE A 57 -3.57 14.91 7.82
CA ILE A 57 -2.17 14.54 7.49
C ILE A 57 -1.89 13.07 7.86
N GLU A 58 -2.57 12.59 8.89
CA GLU A 58 -2.40 11.24 9.41
C GLU A 58 -3.01 10.16 8.49
N ASP A 59 -4.06 10.47 7.71
CA ASP A 59 -4.66 9.56 6.71
C ASP A 59 -3.73 9.35 5.52
N GLU A 60 -3.17 10.44 4.97
CA GLU A 60 -2.19 10.33 3.89
C GLU A 60 -0.91 9.63 4.36
N GLN A 61 -0.51 9.87 5.61
CA GLN A 61 0.65 9.21 6.21
C GLN A 61 0.42 7.70 6.37
N ILE A 62 -0.71 7.26 6.94
CA ILE A 62 -0.98 5.83 7.13
C ILE A 62 -1.14 5.11 5.78
N ALA A 63 -1.75 5.78 4.79
CA ALA A 63 -1.83 5.28 3.42
C ALA A 63 -0.42 5.10 2.80
N ALA A 64 0.46 6.07 2.97
CA ALA A 64 1.84 5.98 2.50
C ALA A 64 2.61 4.82 3.15
N HIS A 65 2.41 4.59 4.45
CA HIS A 65 3.00 3.45 5.15
C HIS A 65 2.46 2.11 4.65
N ALA A 66 1.15 1.99 4.39
CA ALA A 66 0.59 0.77 3.81
C ALA A 66 1.12 0.50 2.39
N LEU A 67 1.33 1.56 1.60
CA LEU A 67 1.98 1.44 0.28
C LEU A 67 3.45 1.06 0.38
N ALA A 68 4.18 1.54 1.39
CA ALA A 68 5.57 1.14 1.62
C ALA A 68 5.67 -0.36 1.97
N ASP A 69 4.85 -0.84 2.89
CA ASP A 69 4.78 -2.27 3.24
C ASP A 69 4.34 -3.14 2.04
N LEU A 70 3.47 -2.63 1.16
CA LEU A 70 3.14 -3.29 -0.12
C LEU A 70 4.39 -3.43 -1.01
N VAL A 71 5.19 -2.37 -1.15
CA VAL A 71 6.42 -2.37 -1.95
C VAL A 71 7.44 -3.37 -1.40
N ASP A 72 7.65 -3.38 -0.07
CA ASP A 72 8.57 -4.31 0.59
C ASP A 72 8.20 -5.78 0.31
N LYS A 73 6.90 -6.09 0.26
CA LYS A 73 6.40 -7.44 -0.07
C LYS A 73 6.50 -7.79 -1.55
N LEU A 74 6.37 -6.81 -2.44
CA LEU A 74 6.52 -7.02 -3.88
C LEU A 74 7.99 -7.20 -4.27
N VAL A 75 8.90 -6.54 -3.56
CA VAL A 75 10.33 -6.58 -3.82
C VAL A 75 11.10 -6.86 -2.53
N PRO A 76 11.15 -8.14 -2.09
CA PRO A 76 11.67 -8.51 -0.78
C PRO A 76 13.15 -8.17 -0.50
N ASN A 77 13.87 -7.57 -1.45
CA ASN A 77 15.29 -7.21 -1.34
C ASN A 77 15.62 -5.74 -1.66
N LEU A 78 14.64 -4.83 -1.81
CA LEU A 78 14.93 -3.42 -2.16
C LEU A 78 15.68 -2.66 -1.04
N GLY A 79 15.68 -3.18 0.20
CA GLY A 79 16.36 -2.61 1.36
C GLY A 79 17.79 -3.12 1.62
N ALA A 80 18.30 -4.09 0.85
CA ALA A 80 19.61 -4.70 1.08
C ALA A 80 20.78 -3.92 0.45
N GLU A 81 20.50 -2.83 -0.28
CA GLU A 81 21.52 -2.00 -0.95
C GLU A 81 21.70 -0.61 -0.31
N ARG A 82 21.32 -0.43 0.97
CA ARG A 82 21.56 0.81 1.73
C ARG A 82 22.55 0.63 2.85
#